data_AF-A0A383VIJ3-F1
#
_entry.id   AF-A0A383VIJ3-F1
#
_cell.length_a   1.000
_cell.length_b   1.000
_cell.length_c   1.000
_cell.angle_alpha   90.00
_cell.angle_beta   90.00
_cell.angle_gamma   90.00
#
_symmetry.space_group_name_H-M   'P 1'
#
loop_
_entity.id
_entity.type
_entity.pdbx_description
1 polymer ?
#
loop_
_entity_poly.entity_id
_entity_poly.type
_entity_poly.pdbx_seq_one_letter_code
_entity_poly.pdbx_strand_id
1 'polypeptide(L)'
;METMEQALPGPDHWESVSSKMDPTEEQVSQLALGFEVYSRKRSAIIAELEQMVQQVHLMVWPQAGKEAAAAAAAATVAQVAAAAAPTPADLQQLPAPSFSSNCSSGTAANADGSSGSSELMAAAAGSSSSGGNESLARQQSLQSLLVNLEASEQLLQLLKDVDQRVQMLMTIECNLTFSWINTMDMRRMAIAVVQSYPFMVMPIPLCELAAQQHVLMQEEAAAATAAKKGAAAKRQQSAD
;
A
#
# COMPACT_ATOMS: atom_id res chain seq x y z
N MET A 1 13.16 28.94 -20.23
CA MET A 1 13.24 27.67 -19.49
C MET A 1 11.84 27.12 -19.45
N GLU A 2 11.50 26.20 -20.35
CA GLU A 2 10.29 25.41 -20.21
C GLU A 2 10.47 24.57 -18.95
N THR A 3 9.56 24.73 -17.98
CA THR A 3 9.43 23.81 -16.86
C THR A 3 9.10 22.46 -17.47
N MET A 4 9.98 21.47 -17.30
CA MET A 4 9.73 20.08 -17.65
C MET A 4 8.67 19.50 -16.69
N GLU A 5 7.44 20.00 -16.80
CA GLU A 5 6.29 19.33 -16.20
C GLU A 5 6.23 17.95 -16.84
N GLN A 6 6.30 16.92 -16.00
CA GLN A 6 6.07 15.55 -16.45
C GLN A 6 4.65 15.51 -17.01
N ALA A 7 4.55 15.34 -18.33
CA ALA A 7 3.26 15.09 -18.95
C ALA A 7 2.68 13.83 -18.27
N LEU A 8 1.44 13.92 -17.81
CA LEU A 8 0.68 12.78 -17.34
C LEU A 8 -0.15 12.24 -18.52
N PRO A 9 -0.30 10.91 -18.65
CA PRO A 9 -1.21 10.35 -19.64
C PRO A 9 -2.64 10.84 -19.35
N GLY A 10 -3.40 11.15 -20.40
CA GLY A 10 -4.82 11.46 -20.27
C GLY A 10 -5.59 10.27 -19.69
N PRO A 11 -6.80 10.48 -19.12
CA PRO A 11 -7.57 9.44 -18.43
C PRO A 11 -7.85 8.22 -19.32
N ASP A 12 -8.13 8.44 -20.60
CA ASP A 12 -8.50 7.37 -21.54
C ASP A 12 -7.27 6.73 -22.24
N HIS A 13 -6.05 7.15 -21.89
CA HIS A 13 -4.83 6.71 -22.58
C HIS A 13 -4.66 5.19 -22.45
N TRP A 14 -4.77 4.65 -21.24
CA TRP A 14 -4.57 3.22 -20.98
C TRP A 14 -5.70 2.35 -21.57
N GLU A 15 -6.92 2.89 -21.66
CA GLU A 15 -8.03 2.25 -22.36
C GLU A 15 -7.76 2.14 -23.87
N SER A 16 -7.20 3.20 -24.47
CA SER A 16 -6.78 3.18 -25.88
C SER A 16 -5.62 2.20 -26.13
N VAL A 17 -4.67 2.09 -25.21
CA VAL A 17 -3.60 1.09 -25.29
C VAL A 17 -4.18 -0.32 -25.19
N SER A 18 -5.00 -0.59 -24.17
CA SER A 18 -5.62 -1.90 -23.90
C SER A 18 -6.46 -2.39 -25.08
N SER A 19 -7.32 -1.51 -25.64
CA SER A 19 -8.16 -1.85 -26.79
C SER A 19 -7.38 -2.24 -28.05
N LYS A 20 -6.16 -1.75 -28.23
CA LYS A 20 -5.28 -2.13 -29.35
C LYS A 20 -4.49 -3.41 -29.12
N MET A 21 -4.31 -3.82 -27.87
CA MET A 21 -3.59 -5.05 -27.53
C MET A 21 -4.41 -6.31 -27.82
N ASP A 22 -5.73 -6.22 -27.69
CA ASP A 22 -6.69 -7.32 -27.91
C ASP A 22 -6.25 -8.62 -27.22
N PRO A 23 -6.12 -8.62 -25.87
CA PRO A 23 -5.73 -9.79 -25.10
C PRO A 23 -6.75 -10.93 -25.25
N THR A 24 -6.27 -12.18 -25.24
CA THR A 24 -7.19 -13.34 -25.26
C THR A 24 -8.00 -13.40 -23.96
N GLU A 25 -9.17 -14.04 -23.98
CA GLU A 25 -10.00 -14.23 -22.78
C GLU A 25 -9.21 -14.89 -21.63
N GLU A 26 -8.35 -15.86 -21.93
CA GLU A 26 -7.47 -16.50 -20.96
C GLU A 26 -6.46 -15.51 -20.36
N GLN A 27 -5.83 -14.67 -21.19
CA GLN A 27 -4.91 -13.63 -20.72
C GLN A 27 -5.64 -12.62 -19.83
N VAL A 28 -6.83 -12.17 -20.24
CA VAL A 28 -7.66 -11.25 -19.44
C VAL A 28 -7.98 -11.85 -18.08
N SER A 29 -8.38 -13.12 -18.02
CA SER A 29 -8.68 -13.81 -16.75
C SER A 29 -7.44 -13.94 -15.85
N GLN A 30 -6.28 -14.29 -16.41
CA GLN A 30 -5.03 -14.39 -15.65
C GLN A 30 -4.57 -13.04 -15.10
N LEU A 31 -4.66 -11.97 -15.91
CA LEU A 31 -4.31 -10.61 -15.48
C LEU A 31 -5.28 -10.09 -14.42
N ALA A 32 -6.57 -10.36 -14.58
CA ALA A 32 -7.60 -10.02 -13.61
C ALA A 32 -7.31 -10.69 -12.24
N LEU A 33 -6.99 -11.98 -12.24
CA LEU A 33 -6.62 -12.71 -11.03
C LEU A 33 -5.35 -12.14 -10.38
N GLY A 34 -4.31 -11.87 -11.18
CA GLY A 34 -3.08 -11.26 -10.70
C GLY A 34 -3.32 -9.89 -10.06
N PHE A 35 -4.17 -9.07 -10.68
CA PHE A 35 -4.56 -7.76 -10.18
C PHE A 35 -5.38 -7.83 -8.88
N GLU A 36 -6.28 -8.80 -8.76
CA GLU A 36 -7.05 -9.01 -7.53
C GLU A 36 -6.13 -9.35 -6.35
N VAL A 37 -5.17 -10.25 -6.57
CA VAL A 37 -4.16 -10.61 -5.55
C VAL A 37 -3.29 -9.41 -5.17
N TYR A 38 -2.85 -8.64 -6.17
CA TYR A 38 -2.11 -7.40 -5.94
C TYR A 38 -2.92 -6.40 -5.10
N SER A 39 -4.16 -6.12 -5.51
CA SER A 39 -5.03 -5.13 -4.86
C SER A 39 -5.31 -5.49 -3.41
N ARG A 40 -5.60 -6.77 -3.14
CA ARG A 40 -5.83 -7.28 -1.77
C ARG A 40 -4.59 -7.14 -0.88
N LYS A 41 -3.41 -7.47 -1.40
CA LYS A 41 -2.15 -7.34 -0.64
C LYS A 41 -1.78 -5.87 -0.41
N ARG A 42 -1.93 -5.05 -1.45
CA ARG A 42 -1.66 -3.61 -1.41
C ARG A 42 -2.52 -2.91 -0.38
N SER A 43 -3.84 -3.17 -0.37
CA SER A 43 -4.74 -2.53 0.59
C SER A 43 -4.40 -2.88 2.04
N ALA A 44 -4.01 -4.13 2.32
CA ALA A 44 -3.56 -4.54 3.65
C ALA A 44 -2.29 -3.80 4.09
N ILE A 45 -1.28 -3.71 3.22
CA ILE A 45 -0.03 -3.00 3.53
C ILE A 45 -0.27 -1.49 3.72
N ILE A 46 -1.14 -0.88 2.91
CA ILE A 46 -1.47 0.55 3.04
C ILE A 46 -2.16 0.82 4.38
N ALA A 47 -3.11 -0.02 4.79
CA ALA A 47 -3.78 0.13 6.08
C ALA A 47 -2.78 0.05 7.26
N GLU A 48 -1.79 -0.85 7.18
CA GLU A 48 -0.72 -0.92 8.17
C GLU A 48 0.17 0.33 8.15
N LEU A 49 0.57 0.81 6.97
CA LEU A 49 1.34 2.04 6.78
C LEU A 49 0.64 3.27 7.37
N GLU A 50 -0.66 3.41 7.13
CA GLU A 50 -1.46 4.50 7.70
C GLU A 50 -1.45 4.48 9.22
N GLN A 51 -1.58 3.30 9.85
CA GLN A 51 -1.49 3.15 11.30
C GLN A 51 -0.11 3.52 11.84
N MET A 52 0.96 3.07 11.18
CA MET A 52 2.33 3.40 11.61
C MET A 52 2.63 4.89 11.46
N VAL A 53 2.19 5.52 10.36
CA VAL A 53 2.37 6.97 10.14
C VAL A 53 1.61 7.78 11.19
N GLN A 54 0.41 7.34 11.59
CA GLN A 54 -0.33 7.97 12.69
C GLN A 54 0.43 7.86 14.02
N GLN A 55 1.04 6.70 14.31
CA GLN A 55 1.86 6.52 15.51
C GLN A 55 3.11 7.42 15.49
N VAL A 56 3.81 7.49 14.34
CA VAL A 56 4.94 8.43 14.16
C VAL A 56 4.48 9.86 14.43
N HIS A 57 3.33 10.25 13.87
CA HIS A 57 2.79 11.60 14.05
C HIS A 57 2.50 11.92 15.53
N LEU A 58 1.93 10.96 16.29
CA LEU A 58 1.67 11.13 17.73
C LEU A 58 2.95 11.25 18.56
N MET A 59 4.01 10.52 18.20
CA MET A 59 5.30 10.56 18.91
C MET A 59 6.11 11.82 18.60
N VAL A 60 6.15 12.23 17.33
CA VAL A 60 6.92 13.40 16.87
C VAL A 60 6.22 14.70 17.23
N TRP A 61 4.88 14.69 17.24
CA TRP A 61 4.09 15.89 17.49
C TRP A 61 3.06 15.71 18.62
N PRO A 62 3.49 15.48 19.88
CA PRO A 62 2.58 15.30 21.00
C PRO A 62 1.70 16.53 21.30
N GLN A 63 2.16 17.72 20.88
CA GLN A 63 1.53 19.01 21.23
C GLN A 63 0.36 19.41 20.32
N ALA A 64 0.29 18.98 19.04
CA ALA A 64 -0.94 19.19 18.25
C ALA A 64 -2.08 18.29 18.70
N GLY A 65 -1.83 17.22 19.46
CA GLY A 65 -2.92 16.37 19.97
C GLY A 65 -3.98 17.13 20.77
N LYS A 66 -3.63 18.27 21.40
CA LYS A 66 -4.59 19.10 22.13
C LYS A 66 -5.43 20.04 21.25
N GLU A 67 -4.92 20.48 20.10
CA GLU A 67 -5.69 21.30 19.15
C GLU A 67 -6.37 20.46 18.05
N ALA A 68 -5.69 19.42 17.56
CA ALA A 68 -6.18 18.53 16.51
C ALA A 68 -7.29 17.58 17.02
N ALA A 69 -7.29 17.16 18.29
CA ALA A 69 -8.40 16.40 18.85
C ALA A 69 -9.69 17.24 18.94
N ALA A 70 -9.58 18.55 19.15
CA ALA A 70 -10.72 19.47 19.10
C ALA A 70 -11.23 19.65 17.66
N ALA A 71 -10.34 19.74 16.67
CA ALA A 71 -10.70 19.86 15.25
C ALA A 71 -11.24 18.55 14.66
N ALA A 72 -10.68 17.39 15.01
CA ALA A 72 -11.15 16.08 14.57
C ALA A 72 -12.53 15.76 15.16
N ALA A 73 -12.78 16.07 16.45
CA ALA A 73 -14.10 15.94 17.05
C ALA A 73 -15.15 16.83 16.34
N ALA A 74 -14.78 18.03 15.89
CA ALA A 74 -15.66 18.88 15.09
C ALA A 74 -15.92 18.32 13.68
N ALA A 75 -14.93 17.69 13.05
CA ALA A 75 -15.06 17.05 11.74
C ALA A 75 -15.92 15.77 11.77
N THR A 76 -15.80 14.96 12.83
CA THR A 76 -16.61 13.73 12.98
C THR A 76 -18.09 14.05 13.20
N VAL A 77 -18.43 15.14 13.91
CA VAL A 77 -19.84 15.59 14.04
C VAL A 77 -20.40 16.07 12.69
N ALA A 78 -19.58 16.66 11.82
CA ALA A 78 -19.99 17.07 10.48
C ALA A 78 -20.16 15.87 9.51
N GLN A 79 -19.35 14.82 9.64
CA GLN A 79 -19.46 13.61 8.81
C GLN A 79 -20.61 12.68 9.20
N VAL A 80 -20.96 12.58 10.50
CA VAL A 80 -22.14 11.79 10.93
C VAL A 80 -23.45 12.43 10.47
N ALA A 81 -23.49 13.76 10.26
CA ALA A 81 -24.63 14.43 9.65
C ALA A 81 -24.77 14.19 8.14
N ALA A 82 -23.71 13.77 7.45
CA ALA A 82 -23.69 13.55 6.00
C ALA A 82 -23.87 12.09 5.57
N ALA A 83 -23.77 11.12 6.49
CA ALA A 83 -23.85 9.69 6.21
C ALA A 83 -25.28 9.08 6.30
N ALA A 84 -26.33 9.91 6.23
CA ALA A 84 -27.73 9.46 6.19
C ALA A 84 -28.21 9.10 4.77
N ALA A 85 -27.43 8.35 4.01
CA ALA A 85 -27.86 7.73 2.75
C ALA A 85 -27.35 6.29 2.66
N PRO A 86 -28.23 5.27 2.55
CA PRO A 86 -27.81 3.88 2.53
C PRO A 86 -27.58 3.39 1.10
N THR A 87 -26.52 2.61 0.89
CA THR A 87 -26.41 1.73 -0.28
C THR A 87 -25.84 0.37 0.14
N PRO A 88 -26.51 -0.74 -0.23
CA PRO A 88 -26.13 -2.09 0.15
C PRO A 88 -25.29 -2.76 -0.95
N ALA A 89 -24.30 -3.57 -0.56
CA ALA A 89 -24.00 -4.86 -1.17
C ALA A 89 -22.77 -5.48 -0.49
N ASP A 90 -23.05 -6.46 0.33
CA ASP A 90 -22.13 -7.37 0.99
C ASP A 90 -21.78 -8.49 -0.01
N LEU A 91 -20.50 -8.69 -0.33
CA LEU A 91 -20.04 -9.84 -1.12
C LEU A 91 -18.88 -10.55 -0.44
N GLN A 92 -19.28 -11.56 0.33
CA GLN A 92 -18.79 -12.94 0.38
C GLN A 92 -17.30 -13.21 0.19
N GLN A 93 -16.76 -13.68 1.31
CA GLN A 93 -15.43 -14.20 1.58
C GLN A 93 -15.24 -15.61 0.98
N LEU A 94 -14.21 -15.80 0.14
CA LEU A 94 -13.74 -17.10 -0.35
C LEU A 94 -12.38 -17.47 0.27
N PRO A 95 -12.10 -18.78 0.49
CA PRO A 95 -10.87 -19.24 1.14
C PRO A 95 -9.64 -19.15 0.22
N ALA A 96 -8.53 -18.69 0.80
CA ALA A 96 -7.26 -18.48 0.10
C ALA A 96 -6.56 -19.79 -0.32
N PRO A 97 -6.00 -19.88 -1.54
CA PRO A 97 -5.03 -20.92 -1.88
C PRO A 97 -3.63 -20.55 -1.37
N SER A 98 -2.96 -21.55 -0.80
CA SER A 98 -1.58 -21.46 -0.32
C SER A 98 -0.62 -21.71 -1.47
N PHE A 99 0.20 -20.71 -1.82
CA PHE A 99 1.30 -20.86 -2.76
C PHE A 99 2.59 -20.38 -2.11
N SER A 100 3.49 -21.33 -1.84
CA SER A 100 4.89 -21.08 -1.52
C SER A 100 5.62 -20.63 -2.78
N SER A 101 6.08 -19.39 -2.82
CA SER A 101 7.10 -18.95 -3.78
C SER A 101 8.27 -18.34 -3.03
N ASN A 102 9.32 -19.14 -3.00
CA ASN A 102 10.63 -18.86 -2.45
C ASN A 102 11.40 -18.00 -3.46
N CYS A 103 11.59 -16.71 -3.18
CA CYS A 103 12.53 -15.86 -3.92
C CYS A 103 13.60 -15.37 -2.95
N SER A 104 14.74 -16.07 -2.96
CA SER A 104 15.97 -15.64 -2.31
C SER A 104 16.56 -14.48 -3.11
N SER A 105 16.78 -13.34 -2.47
CA SER A 105 17.69 -12.31 -2.96
C SER A 105 18.80 -12.14 -1.95
N GLY A 106 20.01 -12.49 -2.37
CA GLY A 106 21.23 -12.39 -1.57
C GLY A 106 21.70 -10.95 -1.44
N THR A 107 21.98 -10.53 -0.21
CA THR A 107 22.69 -9.28 0.08
C THR A 107 24.15 -9.60 0.40
N ALA A 108 25.02 -9.04 -0.44
CA ALA A 108 26.46 -9.13 -0.35
C ALA A 108 27.01 -8.36 0.86
N ALA A 109 28.18 -8.84 1.30
CA ALA A 109 28.96 -8.38 2.43
C ALA A 109 29.42 -6.92 2.33
N ASN A 110 29.56 -6.29 3.50
CA ASN A 110 30.61 -5.30 3.74
C ASN A 110 31.17 -5.51 5.15
N ALA A 111 32.48 -5.74 5.19
CA ALA A 111 33.32 -5.80 6.37
C ALA A 111 34.35 -4.66 6.26
N ASP A 112 34.41 -3.80 7.27
CA ASP A 112 35.57 -3.02 7.75
C ASP A 112 35.03 -2.18 8.93
N GLY A 113 35.61 -2.06 10.12
CA GLY A 113 37.01 -2.05 10.49
C GLY A 113 37.30 -0.67 11.12
N SER A 114 37.55 -0.61 12.43
CA SER A 114 38.60 0.24 13.06
C SER A 114 38.37 0.51 14.55
N SER A 115 39.42 0.28 15.32
CA SER A 115 39.63 0.55 16.74
C SER A 115 39.90 2.04 17.03
N GLY A 116 39.68 2.46 18.28
CA GLY A 116 40.18 3.74 18.79
C GLY A 116 39.90 3.95 20.28
N SER A 117 40.81 3.49 21.14
CA SER A 117 40.91 3.91 22.54
C SER A 117 41.32 5.39 22.62
N SER A 118 40.81 6.12 23.62
CA SER A 118 41.60 7.13 24.33
C SER A 118 40.93 7.56 25.64
N GLU A 119 41.70 7.38 26.71
CA GLU A 119 41.51 7.92 28.06
C GLU A 119 41.55 9.45 28.06
N LEU A 120 40.76 10.10 28.92
CA LEU A 120 41.07 11.44 29.42
C LEU A 120 40.79 11.54 30.92
N MET A 121 41.79 12.07 31.60
CA MET A 121 41.95 12.20 33.05
C MET A 121 41.04 13.26 33.69
N ALA A 122 40.89 13.03 35.00
CA ALA A 122 40.50 13.88 36.12
C ALA A 122 40.66 15.41 36.00
N ALA A 123 39.70 16.12 36.59
CA ALA A 123 39.98 17.27 37.45
C ALA A 123 38.95 17.39 38.58
N ALA A 124 39.47 17.48 39.80
CA ALA A 124 38.76 17.76 41.03
C ALA A 124 38.66 19.28 41.26
N ALA A 125 37.51 19.73 41.72
CA ALA A 125 37.24 20.94 42.52
C ALA A 125 35.71 21.07 42.57
N GLY A 126 35.01 21.44 43.61
CA GLY A 126 35.32 22.01 44.91
C GLY A 126 33.97 22.42 45.49
N SER A 127 33.85 22.36 46.81
CA SER A 127 32.68 22.66 47.65
C SER A 127 31.70 23.74 47.15
N SER A 128 30.41 23.54 47.42
CA SER A 128 29.68 24.38 48.41
C SER A 128 28.25 23.87 48.63
N SER A 129 27.91 23.73 49.90
CA SER A 129 26.64 23.28 50.46
C SER A 129 25.60 24.40 50.48
N SER A 130 24.58 24.33 49.63
CA SER A 130 23.26 24.92 49.89
C SER A 130 22.24 24.42 48.87
N GLY A 131 21.20 23.72 49.31
CA GLY A 131 19.99 23.51 48.49
C GLY A 131 19.46 22.09 48.51
N GLY A 132 18.65 21.75 49.51
CA GLY A 132 17.91 20.48 49.60
C GLY A 132 16.88 20.22 48.48
N ASN A 133 16.86 21.04 47.43
CA ASN A 133 15.88 20.99 46.35
C ASN A 133 16.50 20.62 44.98
N GLU A 134 17.83 20.66 44.81
CA GLU A 134 18.49 20.34 43.51
C GLU A 134 18.55 18.83 43.21
N SER A 135 18.64 17.99 44.25
CA SER A 135 18.69 16.52 44.09
C SER A 135 17.44 15.99 43.36
N LEU A 136 16.27 16.54 43.69
CA LEU A 136 14.99 16.12 43.14
C LEU A 136 14.80 16.61 41.69
N ALA A 137 15.24 17.83 41.38
CA ALA A 137 15.26 18.35 40.02
C ALA A 137 16.21 17.56 39.10
N ARG A 138 17.38 17.15 39.60
CA ARG A 138 18.35 16.34 38.85
C ARG A 138 17.83 14.91 38.62
N GLN A 139 17.16 14.33 39.61
CA GLN A 139 16.52 13.02 39.48
C GLN A 139 15.36 13.04 38.47
N GLN A 140 14.53 14.09 38.47
CA GLN A 140 13.47 14.27 37.47
C GLN A 140 14.03 14.48 36.06
N SER A 141 15.12 15.24 35.91
CA SER A 141 15.79 15.44 34.62
C SER A 141 16.30 14.12 34.04
N LEU A 142 16.94 13.26 34.84
CA LEU A 142 17.41 11.94 34.38
C LEU A 142 16.25 11.02 34.00
N GLN A 143 15.14 11.04 34.73
CA GLN A 143 13.94 10.28 34.35
C GLN A 143 13.35 10.79 33.02
N SER A 144 13.30 12.10 32.80
CA SER A 144 12.84 12.66 31.52
C SER A 144 13.76 12.27 30.36
N LEU A 145 15.07 12.17 30.60
CA LEU A 145 16.05 11.78 29.60
C LEU A 145 15.92 10.29 29.24
N LEU A 146 15.71 9.42 30.23
CA LEU A 146 15.46 7.99 30.00
C LEU A 146 14.18 7.74 29.21
N VAL A 147 13.08 8.43 29.56
CA VAL A 147 11.82 8.36 28.81
C VAL A 147 11.99 8.86 27.38
N ASN A 148 12.79 9.91 27.16
CA ASN A 148 13.10 10.40 25.82
C ASN A 148 13.94 9.42 25.00
N LEU A 149 14.90 8.71 25.63
CA LEU A 149 15.69 7.69 24.94
C LEU A 149 14.83 6.50 24.52
N GLU A 150 13.99 5.98 25.41
CA GLU A 150 13.08 4.88 25.08
C GLU A 150 12.11 5.27 23.96
N ALA A 151 11.53 6.47 24.02
CA ALA A 151 10.68 6.99 22.95
C ALA A 151 11.44 7.14 21.62
N SER A 152 12.72 7.53 21.67
CA SER A 152 13.56 7.64 20.47
C SER A 152 13.86 6.28 19.84
N GLU A 153 14.10 5.24 20.64
CA GLU A 153 14.33 3.87 20.16
C GLU A 153 13.06 3.30 19.53
N GLN A 154 11.90 3.52 20.17
CA GLN A 154 10.60 3.14 19.63
C GLN A 154 10.31 3.84 18.29
N LEU A 155 10.59 5.14 18.19
CA LEU A 155 10.43 5.89 16.95
C LEU A 155 11.34 5.37 15.84
N LEU A 156 12.60 5.08 16.15
CA LEU A 156 13.54 4.50 15.19
C LEU A 156 13.07 3.12 14.70
N GLN A 157 12.53 2.29 15.60
CA GLN A 157 11.98 1.00 15.21
C GLN A 157 10.76 1.17 14.29
N LEU A 158 9.87 2.08 14.63
CA LEU A 158 8.68 2.37 13.83
C LEU A 158 9.03 2.88 12.42
N LEU A 159 10.05 3.74 12.31
CA LEU A 159 10.55 4.20 11.00
C LEU A 159 11.16 3.07 10.16
N LYS A 160 11.86 2.11 10.79
CA LYS A 160 12.34 0.91 10.11
C LYS A 160 11.19 0.03 9.62
N ASP A 161 10.14 -0.12 10.44
CA ASP A 161 8.96 -0.90 10.07
C ASP A 161 8.22 -0.24 8.89
N VAL A 162 8.13 1.10 8.86
CA VAL A 162 7.58 1.85 7.72
C VAL A 162 8.39 1.60 6.45
N ASP A 163 9.73 1.71 6.51
CA ASP A 163 10.61 1.44 5.37
C ASP A 163 10.42 0.00 4.86
N GLN A 164 10.40 -0.99 5.76
CA GLN A 164 10.15 -2.38 5.41
C GLN A 164 8.82 -2.56 4.66
N ARG A 165 7.77 -1.85 5.07
CA ARG A 165 6.43 -1.97 4.47
C ARG A 165 6.35 -1.29 3.11
N VAL A 166 7.08 -0.19 2.92
CA VAL A 166 7.28 0.41 1.58
C VAL A 166 8.02 -0.56 0.66
N GLN A 167 9.07 -1.25 1.15
CA GLN A 167 9.76 -2.28 0.37
C GLN A 167 8.86 -3.45 -0.01
N MET A 168 7.97 -3.86 0.90
CA MET A 168 6.95 -4.87 0.59
C MET A 168 5.98 -4.39 -0.49
N LEU A 169 5.59 -3.11 -0.49
CA LEU A 169 4.75 -2.51 -1.51
C LEU A 169 5.43 -2.55 -2.90
N MET A 170 6.70 -2.18 -2.97
CA MET A 170 7.50 -2.29 -4.19
C MET A 170 7.60 -3.74 -4.67
N THR A 171 7.79 -4.69 -3.74
CA THR A 171 7.89 -6.12 -4.07
C THR A 171 6.59 -6.66 -4.68
N ILE A 172 5.42 -6.30 -4.15
CA ILE A 172 4.15 -6.76 -4.73
C ILE A 172 3.87 -6.13 -6.10
N GLU A 173 4.31 -4.90 -6.33
CA GLU A 173 4.23 -4.24 -7.64
C GLU A 173 5.13 -4.92 -8.69
N CYS A 174 6.36 -5.25 -8.31
CA CYS A 174 7.26 -6.04 -9.15
C CYS A 174 6.64 -7.41 -9.49
N ASN A 175 6.03 -8.09 -8.50
CA ASN A 175 5.37 -9.37 -8.74
C ASN A 175 4.21 -9.27 -9.73
N LEU A 176 3.39 -8.21 -9.65
CA LEU A 176 2.34 -7.96 -10.65
C LEU A 176 2.93 -7.70 -12.04
N THR A 177 4.01 -6.91 -12.11
CA THR A 177 4.73 -6.65 -13.36
C THR A 177 5.27 -7.94 -13.98
N PHE A 178 5.89 -8.81 -13.19
CA PHE A 178 6.34 -10.12 -13.66
C PHE A 178 5.18 -10.99 -14.14
N SER A 179 4.05 -10.98 -13.44
CA SER A 179 2.83 -11.68 -13.88
C SER A 179 2.36 -11.16 -15.24
N TRP A 180 2.34 -9.85 -15.44
CA TRP A 180 1.96 -9.23 -16.71
C TRP A 180 2.89 -9.65 -17.85
N ILE A 181 4.22 -9.61 -17.63
CA ILE A 181 5.22 -10.03 -18.63
C ILE A 181 5.04 -11.51 -18.99
N ASN A 182 4.77 -12.37 -18.01
CA ASN A 182 4.65 -13.82 -18.23
C ASN A 182 3.32 -14.23 -18.88
N THR A 183 2.27 -13.43 -18.72
CA THR A 183 0.96 -13.69 -19.35
C THR A 183 0.88 -13.14 -20.78
N MET A 184 1.55 -12.02 -21.07
CA MET A 184 1.52 -11.38 -22.38
C MET A 184 2.50 -12.02 -23.37
N ASP A 185 2.06 -12.22 -24.61
CA ASP A 185 2.94 -12.62 -25.70
C ASP A 185 3.75 -11.42 -26.23
N MET A 186 4.87 -11.72 -26.87
CA MET A 186 5.82 -10.70 -27.35
C MET A 186 5.18 -9.67 -28.29
N ARG A 187 4.21 -10.09 -29.11
CA ARG A 187 3.50 -9.16 -30.02
C ARG A 187 2.67 -8.15 -29.24
N ARG A 188 1.91 -8.58 -28.24
CA ARG A 188 1.09 -7.68 -27.41
C ARG A 188 1.95 -6.77 -26.55
N MET A 189 3.04 -7.26 -25.99
CA MET A 189 4.00 -6.40 -25.28
C MET A 189 4.57 -5.31 -26.20
N ALA A 190 4.95 -5.66 -27.43
CA ALA A 190 5.45 -4.68 -28.40
C ALA A 190 4.38 -3.62 -28.75
N ILE A 191 3.11 -4.02 -28.91
CA ILE A 191 1.99 -3.10 -29.10
C ILE A 191 1.86 -2.17 -27.90
N ALA A 192 1.87 -2.70 -26.67
CA ALA A 192 1.79 -1.90 -25.46
C ALA A 192 2.88 -0.82 -25.41
N VAL A 193 4.14 -1.20 -25.70
CA VAL A 193 5.28 -0.29 -25.73
C VAL A 193 5.11 0.82 -26.76
N VAL A 194 4.73 0.47 -28.00
CA VAL A 194 4.55 1.46 -29.07
C VAL A 194 3.38 2.39 -28.79
N GLN A 195 2.26 1.86 -28.28
CA GLN A 195 1.05 2.64 -28.04
C GLN A 195 1.13 3.50 -26.76
N SER A 196 1.99 3.16 -25.81
CA SER A 196 2.18 3.95 -24.59
C SER A 196 3.04 5.20 -24.84
N TYR A 197 3.83 5.26 -25.93
CA TYR A 197 4.70 6.40 -26.21
C TYR A 197 3.89 7.72 -26.26
N PRO A 198 4.35 8.81 -25.59
CA PRO A 198 5.68 9.02 -25.00
C PRO A 198 5.86 8.51 -23.56
N PHE A 199 4.86 7.84 -23.00
CA PHE A 199 4.91 7.29 -21.64
C PHE A 199 5.54 5.90 -21.62
N MET A 200 6.15 5.55 -20.47
CA MET A 200 6.56 4.18 -20.20
C MET A 200 5.32 3.31 -19.96
N VAL A 201 5.33 2.08 -20.47
CA VAL A 201 4.26 1.11 -20.21
C VAL A 201 4.08 0.95 -18.71
N MET A 202 2.83 1.11 -18.24
CA MET A 202 2.47 0.88 -16.85
C MET A 202 1.58 -0.37 -16.76
N PRO A 203 2.09 -1.51 -16.25
CA PRO A 203 1.33 -2.74 -16.15
C PRO A 203 0.10 -2.64 -15.24
N ILE A 204 0.19 -1.86 -14.14
CA ILE A 204 -0.89 -1.74 -13.15
C ILE A 204 -2.21 -1.28 -13.81
N PRO A 205 -2.29 -0.13 -14.51
CA PRO A 205 -3.51 0.28 -15.21
C PRO A 205 -4.03 -0.75 -16.22
N LEU A 206 -3.15 -1.43 -16.96
CA LEU A 206 -3.57 -2.43 -17.93
C LEU A 206 -4.18 -3.67 -17.26
N CYS A 207 -3.60 -4.12 -16.14
CA CYS A 207 -4.15 -5.21 -15.33
C CYS A 207 -5.48 -4.83 -14.68
N GLU A 208 -5.64 -3.58 -14.24
CA GLU A 208 -6.91 -3.05 -13.72
C GLU A 208 -8.01 -3.08 -14.77
N LEU A 209 -7.72 -2.59 -15.98
CA LEU A 209 -8.66 -2.63 -17.12
C LEU A 209 -9.04 -4.07 -17.50
N ALA A 210 -8.08 -5.00 -17.46
CA ALA A 210 -8.35 -6.42 -17.68
C ALA A 210 -9.28 -7.00 -16.59
N ALA A 211 -9.10 -6.60 -15.33
CA ALA A 211 -10.00 -7.00 -14.24
C ALA A 211 -11.43 -6.49 -14.45
N GLN A 212 -11.60 -5.23 -14.87
CA GLN A 212 -12.90 -4.66 -15.20
C GLN A 212 -13.57 -5.40 -16.36
N GLN A 213 -12.82 -5.67 -17.44
CA GLN A 213 -13.31 -6.44 -18.58
C GLN A 213 -13.73 -7.86 -18.18
N HIS A 214 -12.97 -8.50 -17.29
CA HIS A 214 -13.30 -9.84 -16.79
C HIS A 214 -14.63 -9.87 -16.01
N VAL A 215 -14.92 -8.87 -15.19
CA VAL A 215 -16.20 -8.75 -14.48
C VAL A 215 -17.36 -8.63 -15.48
N LEU A 216 -17.22 -7.77 -16.49
CA LEU A 216 -18.25 -7.61 -17.52
C LEU A 216 -18.52 -8.92 -18.28
N MET A 217 -17.47 -9.65 -18.66
CA MET A 217 -17.62 -10.95 -19.32
C MET A 217 -18.35 -11.98 -18.42
N GLN A 218 -18.07 -11.98 -17.11
CA GLN A 218 -18.77 -12.85 -16.16
C GLN A 218 -20.26 -12.49 -16.02
N GLU A 219 -20.59 -11.21 -15.97
CA GLU A 219 -21.98 -10.73 -15.88
C GLU A 219 -22.79 -11.10 -17.14
N GLU A 220 -22.21 -10.91 -18.32
CA GLU A 220 -22.82 -11.29 -19.60
C GLU A 220 -23.05 -12.80 -19.69
N ALA A 221 -22.06 -13.61 -19.28
CA ALA A 221 -22.17 -15.06 -19.24
C ALA A 221 -23.25 -15.55 -18.26
N ALA A 222 -23.36 -14.92 -17.09
CA ALA A 222 -24.39 -15.19 -16.10
C ALA A 222 -25.79 -14.83 -16.64
N ALA A 223 -25.95 -13.67 -17.27
CA ALA A 223 -27.19 -13.23 -17.89
C ALA A 223 -27.64 -14.16 -19.02
N ALA A 224 -26.71 -14.57 -19.90
CA ALA A 224 -26.99 -15.52 -20.98
C ALA A 224 -27.44 -16.89 -20.44
N THR A 225 -26.83 -17.34 -19.34
CA THR A 225 -27.21 -18.60 -18.68
C THR A 225 -28.60 -18.51 -18.04
N ALA A 226 -28.92 -17.39 -17.39
CA ALA A 226 -30.24 -17.13 -16.83
C ALA A 226 -31.33 -17.09 -17.91
N ALA A 227 -31.06 -16.44 -19.05
CA ALA A 227 -31.99 -16.37 -20.18
C ALA A 227 -32.28 -17.77 -20.77
N LYS A 228 -31.26 -18.61 -20.94
CA LYS A 228 -31.42 -20.00 -21.39
C LYS A 228 -32.28 -20.84 -20.44
N LYS A 229 -32.07 -20.70 -19.13
CA LYS A 229 -32.89 -21.39 -18.10
C LYS A 229 -34.34 -20.94 -18.13
N GLY A 230 -34.59 -19.62 -18.24
CA GLY A 230 -35.95 -19.07 -18.34
C GLY A 230 -36.70 -19.54 -19.59
N ALA A 231 -36.00 -19.63 -20.73
CA ALA A 231 -36.58 -20.17 -21.96
C ALA A 231 -36.92 -21.66 -21.87
N ALA A 232 -36.08 -22.46 -21.21
CA ALA A 232 -36.34 -23.88 -20.98
C ALA A 232 -37.55 -24.11 -20.07
N ALA A 233 -37.67 -23.34 -18.98
CA ALA A 233 -38.80 -23.43 -18.06
C ALA A 233 -40.14 -23.08 -18.75
N LYS A 234 -40.16 -22.04 -19.60
CA LYS A 234 -41.36 -21.69 -20.38
C LYS A 234 -41.78 -22.79 -21.35
N ARG A 235 -40.83 -23.49 -21.98
CA ARG A 235 -41.12 -24.62 -22.88
C ARG A 235 -41.72 -25.82 -22.15
N GLN A 236 -41.27 -26.09 -20.92
CA GLN A 236 -41.85 -27.14 -20.10
C GLN A 236 -43.29 -26.81 -19.70
N GLN A 237 -43.58 -25.57 -19.31
CA GLN A 237 -44.94 -25.13 -18.96
C GLN A 237 -45.94 -25.14 -20.12
N SER A 238 -45.48 -25.01 -21.36
CA SER A 238 -46.35 -25.08 -22.55
C SER A 238 -46.65 -26.50 -23.03
N ALA A 239 -46.02 -27.51 -22.44
CA ALA A 239 -46.15 -28.91 -22.84
C ALA A 239 -47.11 -29.71 -21.94
N ASP A 240 -47.59 -29.13 -20.84
CA ASP A 240 -48.61 -29.66 -19.94
C ASP A 240 -49.97 -29.01 -20.23
#